data_AF-A0A2G6WLL4-F1
#
_entry.id   AF-A0A2G6WLL4-F1
#
_cell.length_a   1.000
_cell.length_b   1.000
_cell.length_c   1.000
_cell.angle_alpha   90.00
_cell.angle_beta   90.00
_cell.angle_gamma   90.00
#
_symmetry.space_group_name_H-M   'P 1'
#
loop_
_entity.id
_entity.type
_entity.pdbx_description
1 polymer ?
#
loop_
_entity_poly.entity_id
_entity_poly.type
_entity_poly.pdbx_seq_one_letter_code
_entity_poly.pdbx_strand_id
1 'polypeptide(L)'
;MKKKILFVLITFALLFSTYFYWENRYVELRPVIAAESEYTRRITFFDNDLYKFAEPNEVSPSYYKNIKWVLDGSRVDYVEKNGIIYVRNKFLNDMNLVWNYTTRATSTKYFKLEKERDSIDLIYKNEYIASRKKKIESILKTIKADSIKFHRDRENKGN
;
A
#
# COMPACT_ATOMS: atom_id res chain seq x y z
N MET A 1 -2.45 30.17 -40.25
CA MET A 1 -2.49 30.10 -38.78
C MET A 1 -2.96 28.74 -38.25
N LYS A 2 -4.06 28.18 -38.76
CA LYS A 2 -4.57 26.83 -38.37
C LYS A 2 -3.52 25.70 -38.42
N LYS A 3 -2.71 25.63 -39.49
CA LYS A 3 -1.62 24.63 -39.62
C LYS A 3 -0.53 24.76 -38.54
N LYS A 4 -0.22 25.97 -38.09
CA LYS A 4 0.78 26.22 -37.03
C LYS A 4 0.25 25.77 -35.66
N ILE A 5 -1.03 26.06 -35.37
CA ILE A 5 -1.70 25.62 -34.14
C ILE A 5 -1.77 24.09 -34.07
N LEU A 6 -2.11 23.43 -35.18
CA LEU A 6 -2.10 21.98 -35.27
C LEU A 6 -0.71 21.39 -34.97
N PHE A 7 0.35 22.01 -35.49
CA PHE A 7 1.73 21.56 -35.25
C PHE A 7 2.12 21.66 -33.76
N VAL A 8 1.72 22.74 -33.09
CA VAL A 8 1.94 22.91 -31.65
C VAL A 8 1.19 21.84 -30.85
N LEU A 9 -0.09 21.58 -31.19
CA LEU A 9 -0.89 20.54 -30.52
C LEU A 9 -0.29 19.14 -30.69
N ILE A 10 0.15 18.79 -31.90
CA ILE A 10 0.81 17.50 -32.16
C ILE A 10 2.10 17.39 -31.35
N THR A 11 2.90 18.46 -31.30
CA THR A 11 4.14 18.47 -30.53
C THR A 11 3.87 18.27 -29.04
N PHE A 12 2.88 18.96 -28.48
CA PHE A 12 2.47 18.75 -27.08
C PHE A 12 1.98 17.34 -26.83
N ALA A 13 1.14 16.78 -27.72
CA ALA A 13 0.65 15.41 -27.58
C ALA A 13 1.82 14.39 -27.57
N LEU A 14 2.82 14.57 -28.43
CA LEU A 14 4.01 13.72 -28.47
C LEU A 14 4.87 13.86 -27.20
N LEU A 15 5.07 15.08 -26.71
CA LEU A 15 5.79 15.34 -25.45
C LEU A 15 5.09 14.69 -24.25
N PHE A 16 3.78 14.90 -24.12
CA PHE A 16 2.98 14.26 -23.06
C PHE A 16 3.00 12.74 -23.18
N SER A 17 2.84 12.18 -24.38
CA SER A 17 2.89 10.74 -24.59
C SER A 17 4.24 10.15 -24.17
N THR A 18 5.33 10.80 -24.57
CA THR A 18 6.70 10.39 -24.19
C THR A 18 6.89 10.46 -22.68
N TYR A 19 6.43 11.54 -22.04
CA TYR A 19 6.48 11.71 -20.59
C TYR A 19 5.70 10.62 -19.85
N PHE A 20 4.45 10.37 -20.23
CA PHE A 20 3.63 9.32 -19.61
C PHE A 20 4.22 7.92 -19.83
N TYR A 21 4.79 7.66 -21.01
CA TYR A 21 5.48 6.40 -21.27
C TYR A 21 6.71 6.23 -20.35
N TRP A 22 7.51 7.29 -20.22
CA TRP A 22 8.69 7.29 -19.35
C TRP A 22 8.32 7.03 -17.89
N GLU A 23 7.32 7.72 -17.37
CA GLU A 23 6.85 7.62 -15.98
C GLU A 23 6.26 6.24 -15.63
N ASN A 24 5.60 5.58 -16.59
CA ASN A 24 4.94 4.29 -16.37
C ASN A 24 5.83 3.08 -16.69
N ARG A 25 7.05 3.29 -17.17
CA ARG A 25 8.01 2.20 -17.39
C ARG A 25 8.39 1.57 -16.06
N TYR A 26 8.43 0.23 -16.03
CA TYR A 26 8.95 -0.51 -14.89
C TYR A 26 10.48 -0.50 -14.90
N VAL A 27 11.05 -0.08 -13.78
CA VAL A 27 12.48 0.05 -13.53
C VAL A 27 12.82 -0.64 -12.22
N GLU A 28 14.06 -1.10 -12.08
CA GLU A 28 14.52 -1.79 -10.88
C GLU A 28 14.39 -0.88 -9.65
N LEU A 29 13.76 -1.39 -8.60
CA LEU A 29 13.64 -0.69 -7.34
C LEU A 29 15.01 -0.62 -6.67
N ARG A 30 15.49 0.60 -6.49
CA ARG A 30 16.75 0.88 -5.79
C ARG A 30 16.45 1.52 -4.45
N PRO A 31 17.05 1.03 -3.36
CA PRO A 31 16.97 1.70 -2.08
C PRO A 31 17.56 3.11 -2.18
N VAL A 32 16.99 4.01 -1.40
CA VAL A 32 17.49 5.38 -1.27
C VAL A 32 18.07 5.53 0.13
N ILE A 33 19.16 6.28 0.26
CA ILE A 33 19.71 6.72 1.53
C ILE A 33 19.90 8.22 1.53
N ALA A 34 20.02 8.82 2.71
CA ALA A 34 20.44 10.21 2.81
C ALA A 34 21.80 10.37 2.11
N ALA A 35 21.91 11.36 1.24
CA ALA A 35 23.19 11.74 0.72
C ALA A 35 24.00 12.30 1.90
N GLU A 36 25.05 11.60 2.32
CA GLU A 36 25.95 12.12 3.34
C GLU A 36 26.45 13.49 2.84
N SER A 37 26.04 14.53 3.57
CA SER A 37 26.63 15.83 3.39
C SER A 37 28.06 15.73 3.92
N GLU A 38 29.02 15.47 3.04
CA GLU A 38 30.21 16.30 3.14
C GLU A 38 29.67 17.73 3.17
N TYR A 39 29.83 18.37 4.34
CA TYR A 39 29.34 19.67 4.80
C TYR A 39 29.73 20.86 3.89
N THR A 40 29.92 20.64 2.60
CA THR A 40 29.85 21.67 1.59
C THR A 40 28.41 22.15 1.51
N ARG A 41 28.17 23.41 1.89
CA ARG A 41 26.92 24.15 1.66
C ARG A 41 26.57 24.11 0.16
N ARG A 42 26.00 23.02 -0.32
CA ARG A 42 25.31 23.00 -1.60
C ARG A 42 23.96 23.64 -1.37
N ILE A 43 23.61 24.60 -2.23
CA ILE A 43 22.29 25.19 -2.23
C ILE A 43 21.34 24.06 -2.63
N THR A 44 20.54 23.59 -1.67
CA THR A 44 19.49 22.60 -1.93
C THR A 44 18.36 23.30 -2.66
N PHE A 45 18.09 22.93 -3.90
CA PHE A 45 17.00 23.51 -4.68
C PHE A 45 15.75 22.63 -4.59
N PHE A 46 15.92 21.32 -4.45
CA PHE A 46 14.83 20.35 -4.35
C PHE A 46 15.10 19.34 -3.23
N ASP A 47 14.05 18.89 -2.55
CA ASP A 47 14.17 17.88 -1.47
C ASP A 47 14.83 16.59 -1.95
N ASN A 48 14.69 16.25 -3.24
CA ASN A 48 15.36 15.10 -3.85
C ASN A 48 16.89 15.20 -3.80
N ASP A 49 17.47 16.41 -3.73
CA ASP A 49 18.92 16.61 -3.64
C ASP A 49 19.52 16.12 -2.32
N LEU A 50 18.67 15.87 -1.30
CA LEU A 50 19.05 15.33 0.01
C LEU A 50 19.29 13.81 -0.01
N TYR A 51 19.00 13.16 -1.14
CA TYR A 51 18.96 11.72 -1.25
C TYR A 51 19.85 11.20 -2.37
N LYS A 52 20.36 9.99 -2.20
CA LYS A 52 21.03 9.24 -3.26
C LYS A 52 20.52 7.82 -3.32
N PHE A 53 20.57 7.21 -4.50
CA PHE A 53 20.39 5.76 -4.60
C PHE A 53 21.57 5.09 -3.92
N ALA A 54 21.27 4.11 -3.08
CA ALA A 54 22.28 3.42 -2.31
C ALA A 54 22.97 2.36 -3.17
N GLU A 55 24.26 2.19 -2.96
CA GLU A 55 25.03 1.10 -3.54
C GLU A 55 24.67 -0.25 -2.85
N PRO A 56 24.89 -1.40 -3.50
CA PRO A 56 24.49 -2.71 -2.96
C PRO A 56 25.06 -3.05 -1.57
N ASN A 57 26.19 -2.45 -1.20
CA ASN A 57 26.88 -2.61 0.09
C ASN A 57 26.42 -1.61 1.17
N GLU A 58 25.73 -0.52 0.80
CA GLU A 58 25.29 0.52 1.73
C GLU A 58 23.97 0.16 2.43
N VAL A 59 23.31 -0.92 2.00
CA VAL A 59 22.00 -1.33 2.50
C VAL A 59 22.07 -2.74 3.07
N SER A 60 21.40 -2.95 4.20
CA SER A 60 21.27 -4.26 4.81
C SER A 60 20.74 -5.29 3.81
N PRO A 61 21.33 -6.49 3.70
CA PRO A 61 20.82 -7.56 2.84
C PRO A 61 19.35 -7.94 3.12
N SER A 62 18.87 -7.69 4.34
CA SER A 62 17.47 -7.91 4.71
C SER A 62 16.49 -7.00 3.97
N TYR A 63 16.95 -5.89 3.39
CA TYR A 63 16.12 -4.93 2.66
C TYR A 63 15.29 -5.61 1.58
N TYR A 64 15.90 -6.38 0.67
CA TYR A 64 15.19 -6.99 -0.46
C TYR A 64 14.13 -8.01 -0.03
N LYS A 65 14.36 -8.69 1.10
CA LYS A 65 13.37 -9.60 1.68
C LYS A 65 12.18 -8.85 2.28
N ASN A 66 12.47 -7.72 2.92
CA ASN A 66 11.51 -6.95 3.71
C ASN A 66 10.70 -5.95 2.87
N ILE A 67 11.32 -5.37 1.83
CA ILE A 67 10.71 -4.33 1.00
C ILE A 67 9.46 -4.83 0.29
N LYS A 68 9.41 -6.13 -0.09
CA LYS A 68 8.22 -6.76 -0.65
C LYS A 68 7.00 -6.57 0.25
N TRP A 69 7.15 -6.90 1.53
CA TRP A 69 6.08 -6.75 2.52
C TRP A 69 5.67 -5.28 2.73
N VAL A 70 6.63 -4.36 2.69
CA VAL A 70 6.36 -2.91 2.78
C VAL A 70 5.54 -2.43 1.57
N LEU A 71 5.90 -2.86 0.36
CA LEU A 71 5.19 -2.52 -0.88
C LEU A 71 3.77 -3.10 -0.88
N ASP A 72 3.61 -4.37 -0.48
CA ASP A 72 2.32 -5.05 -0.37
C ASP A 72 1.40 -4.31 0.62
N GLY A 73 1.90 -3.99 1.82
CA GLY A 73 1.16 -3.25 2.84
C GLY A 73 0.78 -1.83 2.41
N SER A 74 1.56 -1.22 1.52
CA SER A 74 1.35 0.14 1.02
C SER A 74 0.61 0.19 -0.33
N ARG A 75 0.19 -0.98 -0.87
CA ARG A 75 -0.53 -1.12 -2.14
C ARG A 75 0.19 -0.48 -3.33
N VAL A 76 1.52 -0.60 -3.35
CA VAL A 76 2.33 -0.13 -4.47
C VAL A 76 2.38 -1.23 -5.53
N ASP A 77 2.04 -0.91 -6.77
CA ASP A 77 2.20 -1.82 -7.90
C ASP A 77 3.69 -2.11 -8.15
N TYR A 78 4.07 -3.39 -8.16
CA TYR A 78 5.39 -3.84 -8.57
C TYR A 78 5.34 -5.15 -9.35
N VAL A 79 6.42 -5.44 -10.07
CA VAL A 79 6.64 -6.70 -10.78
C VAL A 79 7.91 -7.35 -10.24
N GLU A 80 7.85 -8.62 -9.88
CA GLU A 80 9.04 -9.39 -9.45
C GLU A 80 9.54 -10.27 -10.61
N LYS A 81 10.82 -10.16 -10.96
CA LYS A 81 11.49 -11.06 -11.93
C LYS A 81 12.84 -11.49 -11.39
N ASN A 82 13.08 -12.80 -11.30
CA ASN A 82 14.34 -13.38 -10.79
C ASN A 82 14.74 -12.84 -9.41
N GLY A 83 13.76 -12.57 -8.53
CA GLY A 83 14.00 -11.98 -7.20
C GLY A 83 14.30 -10.48 -7.19
N ILE A 84 14.31 -9.82 -8.35
CA ILE A 84 14.46 -8.38 -8.49
C ILE A 84 13.08 -7.74 -8.58
N ILE A 85 12.85 -6.70 -7.79
CA ILE A 85 11.59 -5.95 -7.75
C ILE A 85 11.69 -4.77 -8.70
N TYR A 86 10.68 -4.61 -9.55
CA TYR A 86 10.54 -3.51 -10.47
C TYR A 86 9.31 -2.69 -10.12
N VAL A 87 9.46 -1.38 -10.06
CA VAL A 87 8.38 -0.40 -9.80
C VAL A 87 8.25 0.56 -10.96
N ARG A 88 7.12 1.26 -11.08
CA ARG A 88 6.97 2.31 -12.09
C ARG A 88 7.95 3.45 -11.80
N ASN A 89 8.57 4.01 -12.85
CA ASN A 89 9.57 5.07 -12.71
C ASN A 89 9.07 6.28 -11.89
N LYS A 90 7.80 6.63 -12.01
CA LYS A 90 7.17 7.69 -11.19
C LYS A 90 7.31 7.49 -9.68
N PHE A 91 7.40 6.24 -9.22
CA PHE A 91 7.62 5.93 -7.81
C PHE A 91 9.02 6.32 -7.37
N LEU A 92 10.02 6.14 -8.23
CA LEU A 92 11.42 6.48 -7.93
C LEU A 92 11.70 7.99 -7.99
N ASN A 93 10.87 8.75 -8.71
CA ASN A 93 10.99 10.21 -8.79
C ASN A 93 10.68 10.91 -7.45
N ASP A 94 9.91 10.26 -6.57
CA ASP A 94 9.65 10.74 -5.21
C ASP A 94 10.66 10.10 -4.24
N MET A 95 11.86 10.69 -4.13
CA MET A 95 12.94 10.11 -3.34
C MET A 95 12.62 10.10 -1.84
N ASN A 96 11.79 11.03 -1.36
CA ASN A 96 11.26 11.02 0.00
C ASN A 96 10.42 9.75 0.26
N LEU A 97 9.55 9.40 -0.69
CA LEU A 97 8.75 8.19 -0.61
C LEU A 97 9.64 6.94 -0.62
N VAL A 98 10.59 6.85 -1.55
CA VAL A 98 11.51 5.71 -1.61
C VAL A 98 12.35 5.58 -0.34
N TRP A 99 12.80 6.70 0.23
CA TRP A 99 13.52 6.74 1.50
C TRP A 99 12.67 6.20 2.67
N ASN A 100 11.41 6.62 2.78
CA ASN A 100 10.48 6.14 3.80
C ASN A 100 10.28 4.61 3.69
N TYR A 101 10.17 4.09 2.48
CA TYR A 101 10.02 2.65 2.26
C TYR A 101 11.31 1.90 2.58
N THR A 102 12.46 2.51 2.24
CA THR A 102 13.77 1.95 2.55
C THR A 102 14.00 1.85 4.05
N THR A 103 13.71 2.92 4.80
CA THR A 103 13.81 2.93 6.27
C THR A 103 12.83 1.96 6.94
N ARG A 104 11.61 1.82 6.43
CA ARG A 104 10.65 0.80 6.89
C ARG A 104 11.18 -0.61 6.67
N ALA A 105 11.70 -0.90 5.48
CA ALA A 105 12.22 -2.22 5.12
C ALA A 105 13.47 -2.61 5.93
N THR A 106 14.27 -1.64 6.37
CA THR A 106 15.45 -1.88 7.21
C THR A 106 15.17 -1.81 8.72
N SER A 107 14.02 -1.27 9.14
CA SER A 107 13.69 -1.05 10.55
C SER A 107 13.04 -2.27 11.21
N THR A 108 13.79 -2.95 12.08
CA THR A 108 13.24 -4.02 12.92
C THR A 108 12.09 -3.55 13.82
N LYS A 109 12.14 -2.29 14.29
CA LYS A 109 11.09 -1.69 15.12
C LYS A 109 9.77 -1.58 14.38
N TYR A 110 9.82 -1.21 13.09
CA TYR A 110 8.62 -1.09 12.25
C TYR A 110 7.89 -2.43 12.13
N PHE A 111 8.60 -3.51 11.81
CA PHE A 111 8.00 -4.85 11.69
C PHE A 111 7.41 -5.38 13.01
N LYS A 112 8.04 -5.07 14.15
CA LYS A 112 7.47 -5.44 15.46
C LYS A 112 6.14 -4.75 15.71
N LEU A 113 6.09 -3.44 15.47
CA LEU A 113 4.89 -2.63 15.67
C LEU A 113 3.74 -3.08 14.76
N GLU A 114 4.01 -3.40 13.49
CA GLU A 114 2.93 -3.84 12.61
C GLU A 114 2.41 -5.22 13.00
N LYS A 115 3.29 -6.15 13.39
CA LYS A 115 2.86 -7.48 13.86
C LYS A 115 1.97 -7.37 15.11
N GLU A 116 2.28 -6.44 16.02
CA GLU A 116 1.44 -6.15 17.18
C GLU A 116 0.08 -5.59 16.76
N ARG A 117 0.04 -4.65 15.81
CA ARG A 117 -1.21 -4.09 15.27
C ARG A 117 -2.08 -5.15 14.60
N ASP A 118 -1.51 -5.99 13.74
CA ASP A 118 -2.21 -7.08 13.08
C ASP A 118 -2.81 -8.06 14.10
N SER A 119 -2.08 -8.32 15.18
CA SER A 119 -2.56 -9.18 16.27
C SER A 119 -3.75 -8.56 17.00
N ILE A 120 -3.72 -7.25 17.26
CA ILE A 120 -4.80 -6.51 17.91
C ILE A 120 -6.03 -6.45 17.00
N ASP A 121 -5.86 -6.17 15.71
CA ASP A 121 -6.96 -6.14 14.74
C ASP A 121 -7.66 -7.50 14.62
N LEU A 122 -6.88 -8.59 14.61
CA LEU A 122 -7.42 -9.95 14.59
C LEU A 122 -8.26 -10.24 15.84
N ILE A 123 -7.80 -9.83 17.03
CA ILE A 123 -8.54 -9.98 18.28
C ILE A 123 -9.86 -9.21 18.20
N TYR A 124 -9.80 -7.93 17.82
CA TYR A 124 -10.98 -7.08 17.70
C TYR A 124 -12.02 -7.67 16.71
N LYS A 125 -11.56 -8.14 15.55
CA LYS A 125 -12.42 -8.75 14.53
C LYS A 125 -13.10 -10.02 15.05
N ASN A 126 -12.37 -10.85 15.78
CA ASN A 126 -12.93 -12.06 16.39
C ASN A 126 -13.99 -11.74 17.45
N GLU A 127 -13.74 -10.76 18.32
CA GLU A 127 -14.70 -10.29 19.31
C GLU A 127 -15.96 -9.73 18.65
N TYR A 128 -15.80 -8.92 17.60
CA TYR A 128 -16.91 -8.38 16.83
C TYR A 128 -17.77 -9.49 16.19
N ILE A 129 -17.13 -10.48 15.55
CA ILE A 129 -17.82 -11.63 14.94
C ILE A 129 -18.56 -12.44 16.02
N ALA A 130 -17.92 -12.71 17.16
CA ALA A 130 -18.54 -13.43 18.27
C ALA A 130 -19.77 -12.71 18.82
N SER A 131 -19.67 -11.39 19.02
CA SER A 131 -20.79 -10.53 19.45
C SER A 131 -21.94 -10.56 18.44
N ARG A 132 -21.63 -10.45 17.13
CA ARG A 132 -22.61 -10.57 16.06
C ARG A 132 -23.31 -11.93 16.03
N LYS A 133 -22.55 -13.02 16.21
CA LYS A 133 -23.09 -14.38 16.26
C LYS A 133 -24.07 -14.53 17.42
N LYS A 134 -23.69 -14.07 18.62
CA LYS A 134 -24.56 -14.08 19.81
C LYS A 134 -25.87 -13.31 19.58
N LYS A 135 -25.80 -12.15 18.91
CA LYS A 135 -26.99 -11.36 18.57
C LYS A 135 -27.91 -12.10 17.59
N ILE A 136 -27.34 -12.72 16.55
CA ILE A 136 -28.11 -13.51 15.57
C ILE A 136 -28.77 -14.73 16.24
N GLU A 137 -28.04 -15.46 17.09
CA GLU A 137 -28.58 -16.60 17.83
C GLU A 137 -29.73 -16.20 18.74
N SER A 138 -29.62 -15.05 19.42
CA SER A 138 -30.70 -14.49 20.24
C SER A 138 -31.96 -14.22 19.41
N ILE A 139 -31.81 -13.55 18.26
CA ILE A 139 -32.94 -13.26 17.34
C ILE A 139 -33.57 -14.56 16.83
N LEU A 140 -32.76 -15.54 16.40
CA LEU A 140 -33.25 -16.83 15.92
C LEU A 140 -34.03 -17.59 17.00
N LYS A 141 -33.59 -17.53 18.27
CA LYS A 141 -34.30 -18.13 19.39
C LYS A 141 -35.67 -17.48 19.61
N THR A 142 -35.74 -16.15 19.52
CA THR A 142 -37.01 -15.41 19.62
C THR A 142 -37.96 -15.78 18.49
N ILE A 143 -37.50 -15.75 17.23
CA ILE A 143 -38.31 -16.12 16.06
C ILE A 143 -38.84 -17.56 16.20
N LYS A 144 -38.00 -18.50 16.65
CA LYS A 144 -38.42 -19.88 16.87
C LYS A 144 -39.50 -19.97 17.95
N ALA A 145 -39.34 -19.27 19.07
CA ALA A 145 -40.34 -19.25 20.14
C ALA A 145 -41.69 -18.65 19.66
N ASP A 146 -41.63 -17.53 18.94
CA ASP A 146 -42.81 -16.86 18.38
C ASP A 146 -43.54 -17.76 17.36
N SER A 147 -42.80 -18.48 16.51
CA SER A 147 -43.39 -19.44 15.56
C SER A 147 -44.12 -20.59 16.25
N ILE A 148 -43.53 -21.16 17.32
CA ILE A 148 -44.15 -22.25 18.09
C ILE A 148 -45.44 -21.75 18.76
N LYS A 149 -45.41 -20.54 19.34
CA LYS A 149 -46.59 -19.91 19.94
C LYS A 149 -47.69 -19.69 18.91
N PHE A 150 -47.36 -19.14 17.75
CA PHE A 150 -48.31 -18.91 16.66
C PHE A 150 -49.00 -20.21 16.21
N HIS A 151 -48.26 -21.30 16.04
CA HIS A 151 -48.84 -22.60 15.67
C HIS A 151 -49.79 -23.14 16.76
N ARG A 152 -49.38 -23.08 18.03
CA ARG A 152 -50.21 -23.54 19.16
C ARG A 152 -51.50 -22.72 19.32
N ASP A 153 -51.42 -21.40 19.14
CA ASP A 153 -52.59 -20.51 19.21
C ASP A 153 -53.57 -20.76 18.06
N ARG A 154 -53.10 -21.27 16.91
CA ARG A 154 -53.95 -21.63 15.77
C ARG A 154 -54.67 -22.96 15.98
N GLU A 155 -54.00 -23.96 16.56
CA GLU A 155 -54.60 -25.25 16.92
C GLU A 155 -55.72 -25.07 17.97
N ASN A 156 -55.51 -24.22 18.97
CA ASN A 156 -56.50 -23.96 20.03
C ASN A 156 -57.73 -23.16 19.57
N LYS A 157 -57.69 -22.49 18.41
CA LYS A 157 -58.83 -21.75 17.83
C LYS A 157 -59.65 -22.57 16.83
N GLY A 158 -59.20 -23.78 16.50
CA GLY A 158 -59.87 -24.69 15.56
C GLY A 158 -60.76 -25.76 16.20
N ASN A 159 -60.80 -25.82 17.55
CA ASN A 159 -61.73 -26.62 18.36
C ASN A 159 -62.78 -25.71 19.00
#